data_AF-A0A1G9BEH9-F1
#
_entry.id   AF-A0A1G9BEH9-F1
#
_cell.length_a   1.000
_cell.length_b   1.000
_cell.length_c   1.000
_cell.angle_alpha   90.00
_cell.angle_beta   90.00
_cell.angle_gamma   90.00
#
_symmetry.space_group_name_H-M   'P 1'
#
loop_
_entity.id
_entity.type
_entity.pdbx_description
1 polymer ?
#
loop_
_entity_poly.entity_id
_entity_poly.type
_entity_poly.pdbx_seq_one_letter_code
_entity_poly.pdbx_strand_id
1 'polypeptide(L)' 'MEVYRVDGAGLVNRRGMQIYVGYVLQRELVGLELIGEGIWAVHFGPIVIGKLDEHERNDRYLTMRV' A
#
# COMPACT_ATOMS: atom_id res chain seq x y z
N MET A 1 0.97 9.51 8.66
CA MET A 1 0.11 8.80 7.69
C MET A 1 0.27 9.47 6.33
N GLU A 2 0.57 8.68 5.30
CA GLU A 2 0.68 9.13 3.91
C GLU A 2 -0.58 8.67 3.15
N VAL A 3 -1.13 9.48 2.25
CA VAL A 3 -2.37 9.15 1.51
C VAL A 3 -2.10 9.15 0.03
N TYR A 4 -2.55 8.11 -0.66
CA TYR A 4 -2.31 7.90 -2.07
C TYR A 4 -3.62 7.58 -2.79
N ARG A 5 -3.75 8.11 -4.01
CA ARG A 5 -4.76 7.62 -4.95
C ARG A 5 -4.19 6.39 -5.65
N VAL A 6 -4.94 5.31 -5.63
CA VAL A 6 -4.61 4.07 -6.34
C VAL A 6 -4.82 4.29 -7.83
N ASP A 7 -3.89 3.81 -8.66
CA ASP A 7 -4.03 3.90 -10.11
C ASP A 7 -5.06 2.91 -10.67
N GLY A 8 -5.21 2.86 -12.00
CA GLY A 8 -6.14 1.96 -12.67
C GLY A 8 -5.75 0.47 -12.62
N ALA A 9 -4.55 0.15 -12.12
CA ALA A 9 -4.04 -1.21 -12.00
C ALA A 9 -3.99 -1.70 -10.54
N GLY A 10 -4.48 -0.91 -9.57
CA GLY A 10 -4.43 -1.26 -8.16
C GLY A 10 -3.09 -0.98 -7.50
N LEU A 11 -2.27 -0.09 -8.09
CA LEU A 11 -0.94 0.26 -7.61
C LEU A 11 -0.90 1.66 -6.98
N VAL A 12 0.04 1.84 -6.06
CA VAL A 12 0.46 3.11 -5.50
C VAL A 12 1.96 3.28 -5.78
N ASN A 13 2.38 4.48 -6.21
CA ASN A 13 3.79 4.81 -6.29
C ASN A 13 4.21 5.64 -5.06
N ARG A 14 5.03 5.05 -4.21
CA ARG A 14 5.58 5.67 -3.01
C ARG A 14 7.09 5.83 -3.16
N ARG A 15 7.57 7.06 -3.36
CA ARG A 15 9.02 7.37 -3.44
C ARG A 15 9.78 6.48 -4.45
N GLY A 16 9.16 6.17 -5.59
CA GLY A 16 9.73 5.29 -6.62
C GLY A 16 9.49 3.79 -6.39
N MET A 17 8.89 3.40 -5.27
CA MET A 17 8.42 2.03 -5.02
C MET A 17 7.01 1.85 -5.56
N GLN A 18 6.79 0.82 -6.37
CA GLN A 18 5.45 0.38 -6.73
C GLN A 18 4.90 -0.55 -5.64
N ILE A 19 3.68 -0.28 -5.19
CA ILE A 19 2.99 -1.03 -4.15
C ILE A 19 1.65 -1.48 -4.70
N TYR A 20 1.43 -2.79 -4.81
CA TYR A 20 0.15 -3.35 -5.18
C TYR A 20 -0.74 -3.46 -3.94
N VAL A 21 -1.81 -2.67 -3.91
CA VAL A 21 -2.80 -2.62 -2.83
C VAL A 21 -4.10 -3.34 -3.19
N GLY A 22 -4.24 -3.79 -4.44
CA GLY A 22 -5.38 -4.56 -4.92
C GLY A 22 -6.20 -3.81 -5.96
N TYR A 23 -6.57 -4.52 -7.03
CA TYR A 23 -7.37 -3.97 -8.12
C TYR A 23 -8.75 -3.43 -7.67
N VAL A 24 -9.34 -4.00 -6.63
CA VAL A 24 -10.64 -3.56 -6.08
C VAL A 24 -10.61 -2.11 -5.57
N LEU A 25 -9.42 -1.60 -5.22
CA LEU A 25 -9.22 -0.23 -4.74
C LEU A 25 -8.87 0.74 -5.87
N GLN A 26 -8.98 0.34 -7.14
CA GLN A 26 -8.62 1.22 -8.26
C GLN A 26 -9.31 2.58 -8.16
N ARG A 27 -8.53 3.65 -8.35
CA ARG A 27 -8.97 5.06 -8.24
C ARG A 27 -9.42 5.51 -6.85
N GLU A 28 -9.49 4.64 -5.84
CA GLU A 28 -9.80 5.00 -4.46
C GLU A 28 -8.59 5.64 -3.75
N LEU A 29 -8.86 6.23 -2.59
CA LEU A 29 -7.82 6.71 -1.68
C LEU A 29 -7.49 5.63 -0.65
N VAL A 30 -6.19 5.39 -0.47
CA VAL A 30 -5.66 4.51 0.57
C VAL A 30 -4.68 5.27 1.45
N GLY A 31 -4.68 4.94 2.74
CA GLY A 31 -3.72 5.42 3.70
C GLY A 31 -2.60 4.41 3.92
N LEU A 32 -1.37 4.89 4.06
CA LEU A 32 -0.23 4.12 4.53
C LEU A 32 0.25 4.71 5.86
N GLU A 33 0.24 3.88 6.90
CA GLU A 33 0.67 4.24 8.24
C GLU A 33 1.86 3.37 8.65
N LEU A 34 2.99 3.99 9.01
CA LEU A 34 4.14 3.27 9.56
C LEU A 34 3.81 2.82 10.97
N ILE A 35 3.77 1.51 11.20
CA ILE A 35 3.38 0.91 12.49
C ILE A 35 4.53 0.13 13.15
N GLY A 36 5.67 0.03 12.48
CA GLY A 36 6.88 -0.64 12.96
C GLY A 36 8.04 -0.42 11.99
N GLU A 37 9.21 -0.99 12.28
CA GLU A 37 10.37 -0.88 11.38
C GLU A 37 10.07 -1.51 10.01
N GLY A 38 9.88 -0.68 8.98
CA GLY A 38 9.57 -1.14 7.63
C GLY A 38 8.16 -1.72 7.44
N ILE A 39 7.32 -1.75 8.48
CA ILE A 39 5.96 -2.30 8.43
C ILE A 39 4.95 -1.17 8.31
N TRP A 40 4.11 -1.23 7.28
CA TRP A 40 3.06 -0.26 7.01
C TRP A 40 1.68 -0.90 7.07
N ALA A 41 0.77 -0.34 7.86
CA ALA A 41 -0.65 -0.63 7.75
C ALA A 41 -1.24 0.07 6.52
N VAL A 42 -2.08 -0.65 5.77
CA VAL A 42 -2.85 -0.12 4.64
C VAL A 42 -4.27 0.14 5.11
N HIS A 43 -4.74 1.38 4.96
CA HIS A 43 -6.07 1.82 5.38
C HIS A 43 -6.95 2.13 4.19
N PHE A 44 -8.22 1.73 4.28
CA PHE A 44 -9.31 2.27 3.47
C PHE A 44 -10.28 3.01 4.38
N GLY A 45 -10.24 4.35 4.31
CA GLY A 45 -10.90 5.19 5.31
C GLY A 45 -10.39 4.87 6.73
N PRO A 46 -11.28 4.61 7.71
CA PRO A 46 -10.88 4.28 9.08
C PRO A 46 -10.47 2.81 9.28
N ILE A 47 -10.56 1.95 8.26
CA ILE A 47 -10.40 0.51 8.39
C ILE A 47 -9.00 0.10 7.92
N VAL A 48 -8.28 -0.69 8.73
CA VAL A 48 -7.06 -1.39 8.30
C VAL A 48 -7.46 -2.61 7.48
N ILE A 49 -6.98 -2.67 6.23
CA ILE A 49 -7.32 -3.72 5.26
C ILE A 49 -6.16 -4.65 4.94
N GLY A 50 -4.96 -4.35 5.45
CA GLY A 50 -3.78 -5.17 5.24
C GLY A 50 -2.52 -4.49 5.72
N LYS A 51 -1.39 -5.13 5.42
CA LYS A 51 -0.05 -4.62 5.75
C LYS A 51 0.93 -4.80 4.60
N LEU A 52 1.98 -3.99 4.63
CA LEU A 52 3.16 -4.09 3.78
C LEU A 52 4.37 -4.27 4.68
N ASP A 53 5.25 -5.17 4.29
CA ASP A 53 6.55 -5.34 4.93
C ASP A 53 7.63 -5.01 3.88
N GLU A 54 8.41 -3.96 4.12
CA GLU A 54 9.49 -3.55 3.22
C GLU A 54 10.56 -4.65 3.05
N HIS A 55 10.67 -5.58 4.00
CA HIS A 55 11.56 -6.75 3.89
C HIS A 55 11.03 -7.83 2.94
N GLU A 56 9.73 -7.85 2.65
CA GLU A 56 9.13 -8.74 1.65
C GLU A 56 9.20 -8.18 0.21
N ARG A 57 9.98 -7.11 0.01
CA ARG A 57 10.16 -6.49 -1.30
C ARG A 57 10.71 -7.49 -2.32
N ASN A 58 10.02 -7.61 -3.45
CA ASN A 58 10.60 -8.16 -4.69
C ASN A 58 11.19 -7.02 -5.53
N ASP A 59 12.06 -7.33 -6.49
CA ASP A 59 12.85 -6.37 -7.31
C ASP A 59 12.01 -5.26 -7.96
N ARG A 60 10.69 -5.45 -8.14
CA ARG A 60 9.81 -4.50 -8.85
C ARG A 60 8.70 -3.88 -8.00
N TYR A 61 8.15 -4.57 -7.01
CA TYR A 61 7.01 -4.05 -6.24
C TYR A 61 6.86 -4.75 -4.88
N LEU A 62 6.17 -4.06 -3.96
CA LEU A 62 5.62 -4.61 -2.73
C LEU A 62 4.16 -5.00 -2.95
N THR A 63 3.68 -6.05 -2.29
CA THR A 63 2.29 -6.48 -2.36
C THR A 63 1.66 -6.42 -0.98
N MET A 64 0.48 -5.84 -0.88
CA MET A 64 -0.32 -5.85 0.34
C MET A 64 -0.69 -7.29 0.71
N ARG A 65 -0.40 -7.64 1.96
CA ARG A 65 -0.86 -8.88 2.60
C ARG A 65 -2.12 -8.57 3.39
N VAL A 66 -3.12 -9.43 3.24
CA VAL A 66 -4.36 -9.43 4.06
C VAL A 66 -4.18 -10.38 5.22
#